data_AF-A0A8H3W6N9-F1
#
_entry.id   AF-A0A8H3W6N9-F1
#
_cell.length_a   1.000
_cell.length_b   1.000
_cell.length_c   1.000
_cell.angle_alpha   90.00
_cell.angle_beta   90.00
_cell.angle_gamma   90.00
#
_symmetry.space_group_name_H-M   'P 1'
#
loop_
_entity.id
_entity.type
_entity.pdbx_description
1 polymer ?
#
loop_
_entity_poly.entity_id
_entity_poly.type
_entity_poly.pdbx_seq_one_letter_code
_entity_poly.pdbx_strand_id
1 'polypeptide(L)'
;MATLDHMKRALRQQAKSDVALASQPLSDEQYSAGFKFFVQCSTAYEDFILPQLIQLLAPILKSRLRVSVLEIGPGPESVLGRLPLKIRQNITRYSALEPNSIFALHLEEWLKSAYEYRLPLPCLEMDQPGNGTAILFHRDGPLHLQGLVLYQVATFPTGIVRVENSDDSLDRLIPFIAGYVPQTTATQLEWRNICRSLGRQVEAHLIFAAPEVMMAFTRHSTALPEIASRVPVADGKMQVKN
;
A
#
# COMPACT_ATOMS: atom_id res chain seq x y z
N MET A 1 23.18 1.13 -3.43
CA MET A 1 22.27 0.90 -2.27
C MET A 1 21.31 -0.21 -2.69
N ALA A 2 21.14 -1.26 -1.89
CA ALA A 2 20.20 -2.32 -2.22
C ALA A 2 18.75 -1.81 -2.14
N THR A 3 17.85 -2.40 -2.94
CA THR A 3 16.41 -2.11 -2.87
C THR A 3 15.71 -2.99 -1.84
N LEU A 4 14.55 -2.57 -1.34
CA LEU A 4 13.68 -3.43 -0.53
C LEU A 4 13.24 -4.69 -1.28
N ASP A 5 13.02 -4.60 -2.59
CA ASP A 5 12.71 -5.77 -3.43
C ASP A 5 13.88 -6.77 -3.47
N HIS A 6 15.12 -6.27 -3.59
CA HIS A 6 16.31 -7.12 -3.50
C HIS A 6 16.38 -7.78 -2.12
N MET A 7 16.17 -7.02 -1.03
CA MET A 7 16.13 -7.58 0.32
C MET A 7 15.03 -8.65 0.47
N LYS A 8 13.80 -8.37 0.03
CA LYS A 8 12.67 -9.31 0.03
C LYS A 8 13.03 -10.61 -0.69
N ARG A 9 13.63 -10.52 -1.87
CA ARG A 9 14.06 -11.71 -2.64
C ARG A 9 15.15 -12.50 -1.93
N ALA A 10 16.16 -11.82 -1.35
CA ALA A 10 17.23 -12.48 -0.61
C ALA A 10 16.71 -13.23 0.63
N LEU A 11 15.83 -12.60 1.42
CA LEU A 11 15.18 -13.21 2.58
C LEU A 11 14.35 -14.44 2.19
N ARG A 12 13.54 -14.32 1.12
CA ARG A 12 12.72 -15.43 0.61
C ARG A 12 13.55 -16.56 0.03
N GLN A 13 14.69 -16.25 -0.60
CA GLN A 13 15.60 -17.26 -1.13
C GLN A 13 16.26 -18.04 -0.01
N GLN A 14 16.75 -17.35 1.03
CA GLN A 14 17.33 -18.00 2.21
C GLN A 14 16.32 -18.93 2.88
N ALA A 15 15.06 -18.50 3.03
CA ALA A 15 14.02 -19.31 3.65
C ALA A 15 13.68 -20.59 2.87
N LYS A 16 13.78 -20.55 1.53
CA LYS A 16 13.54 -21.72 0.66
C LYS A 16 14.67 -22.75 0.71
N SER A 17 15.89 -22.34 1.04
CA SER A 17 17.03 -23.24 1.20
C SER A 17 16.94 -24.08 2.48
N ASP A 18 16.06 -23.71 3.41
CA ASP A 18 15.77 -24.43 4.65
C ASP A 18 14.55 -25.37 4.42
N VAL A 19 14.82 -26.52 3.77
CA VAL A 19 13.84 -27.43 3.15
C VAL A 19 12.77 -28.00 4.12
N ALA A 20 12.90 -27.78 5.43
CA ALA A 20 12.02 -28.35 6.46
C ALA A 20 10.86 -27.46 6.92
N LEU A 21 10.81 -26.17 6.55
CA LEU A 21 9.92 -25.20 7.20
C LEU A 21 9.17 -24.35 6.16
N ALA A 22 7.95 -24.77 5.83
CA ALA A 22 7.01 -23.91 5.10
C ALA A 22 6.84 -22.60 5.89
N SER A 23 7.39 -21.50 5.39
CA SER A 23 7.35 -20.22 6.09
C SER A 23 5.89 -19.81 6.27
N GLN A 24 5.46 -19.66 7.53
CA GLN A 24 4.09 -19.25 7.82
C GLN A 24 3.86 -17.82 7.33
N PRO A 25 2.84 -17.55 6.49
CA PRO A 25 2.49 -16.19 6.10
C PRO A 25 2.12 -15.36 7.33
N LEU A 26 2.36 -14.06 7.27
CA LEU A 26 1.97 -13.17 8.37
C LEU A 26 0.45 -13.25 8.60
N SER A 27 0.04 -13.32 9.86
CA SER A 27 -1.34 -13.06 10.24
C SER A 27 -1.71 -11.59 10.00
N ASP A 28 -3.00 -11.27 10.04
CA ASP A 28 -3.46 -9.89 9.88
C ASP A 28 -2.87 -8.95 10.95
N GLU A 29 -2.74 -9.43 12.19
CA GLU A 29 -2.14 -8.70 13.31
C GLU A 29 -0.65 -8.47 13.10
N GLN A 30 0.07 -9.49 12.64
CA GLN A 30 1.50 -9.41 12.37
C GLN A 30 1.80 -8.47 11.20
N TYR A 31 1.00 -8.55 10.14
CA TYR A 31 1.09 -7.62 9.02
C TYR A 31 0.80 -6.18 9.49
N SER A 32 -0.26 -5.98 10.26
CA SER A 32 -0.66 -4.67 10.81
C SER A 32 0.44 -4.04 11.67
N ALA A 33 1.04 -4.82 12.59
CA ALA A 33 2.13 -4.37 13.43
C ALA A 33 3.39 -4.02 12.61
N GLY A 34 3.75 -4.87 11.65
CA GLY A 34 4.87 -4.64 10.75
C GLY A 34 4.68 -3.40 9.87
N PHE A 35 3.47 -3.20 9.34
CA PHE A 35 3.11 -2.03 8.55
C PHE A 35 3.23 -0.74 9.37
N LYS A 36 2.73 -0.72 10.62
CA LYS A 36 2.84 0.44 11.51
C LYS A 36 4.30 0.83 11.73
N PHE A 37 5.19 -0.14 11.91
CA PHE A 37 6.62 0.09 12.03
C PHE A 37 7.24 0.58 10.71
N PHE A 38 6.87 -0.04 9.59
CA PHE A 38 7.36 0.32 8.26
C PHE A 38 7.06 1.77 7.88
N VAL A 39 5.84 2.24 8.16
CA VAL A 39 5.43 3.64 7.87
C VAL A 39 6.31 4.64 8.63
N GLN A 40 6.76 4.32 9.84
CA GLN A 40 7.69 5.17 10.60
C GLN A 40 9.10 5.20 10.01
N CYS A 41 9.47 4.15 9.27
CA CYS A 41 10.78 4.02 8.64
C CYS A 41 10.81 4.57 7.20
N SER A 42 9.67 4.91 6.61
CA SER A 42 9.53 5.34 5.22
C SER A 42 9.06 6.79 5.12
N THR A 43 9.66 7.56 4.22
CA THR A 43 9.18 8.91 3.90
C THR A 43 8.27 8.95 2.69
N ALA A 44 8.06 7.80 2.02
CA ALA A 44 7.41 7.74 0.72
C ALA A 44 5.98 8.31 0.71
N TYR A 45 5.23 8.15 1.81
CA TYR A 45 3.88 8.68 1.90
C TYR A 45 3.81 10.21 1.77
N GLU A 46 4.68 10.92 2.48
CA GLU A 46 4.71 12.39 2.49
C GLU A 46 5.47 12.96 1.30
N ASP A 47 6.63 12.37 0.99
CA ASP A 47 7.56 12.93 -0.01
C ASP A 47 7.13 12.60 -1.45
N PHE A 48 6.31 11.56 -1.63
CA PHE A 48 5.93 11.10 -2.96
C PHE A 48 4.46 10.79 -3.13
N ILE A 49 3.91 9.83 -2.37
CA ILE A 49 2.56 9.32 -2.61
C ILE A 49 1.57 10.48 -2.57
N LEU A 50 1.58 11.30 -1.52
CA LEU A 50 0.62 12.41 -1.41
C LEU A 50 0.84 13.51 -2.47
N PRO A 51 2.05 14.06 -2.70
CA PRO A 51 2.29 15.03 -3.77
C PRO A 51 1.89 14.51 -5.15
N GLN A 52 2.27 13.27 -5.47
CA GLN A 52 2.00 12.66 -6.77
C GLN A 52 0.52 12.36 -6.96
N LEU A 53 -0.16 11.92 -5.90
CA LEU A 53 -1.60 11.72 -5.86
C LEU A 53 -2.35 13.04 -6.12
N ILE A 54 -1.92 14.12 -5.48
CA ILE A 54 -2.52 15.45 -5.72
C ILE A 54 -2.33 15.86 -7.17
N GLN A 55 -1.13 15.72 -7.74
CA GLN A 55 -0.88 16.07 -9.15
C GLN A 55 -1.72 15.23 -10.12
N LEU A 56 -1.84 13.93 -9.84
CA LEU A 56 -2.57 12.98 -10.66
C LEU A 56 -4.08 13.20 -10.61
N LEU A 57 -4.61 13.40 -9.40
CA LEU A 57 -6.05 13.45 -9.17
C LEU A 57 -6.63 14.84 -9.31
N ALA A 58 -5.87 15.90 -9.02
CA ALA A 58 -6.42 17.26 -9.05
C ALA A 58 -7.07 17.62 -10.39
N PRO A 59 -6.50 17.31 -11.57
CA PRO A 59 -7.16 17.60 -12.84
C PRO A 59 -8.46 16.78 -13.04
N ILE A 60 -8.43 15.49 -12.70
CA ILE A 60 -9.58 14.58 -12.85
C ILE A 60 -10.71 14.99 -11.92
N LEU A 61 -10.38 15.24 -10.66
CA LEU A 61 -11.34 15.59 -9.63
C LEU A 61 -11.87 17.01 -9.85
N LYS A 62 -11.05 17.99 -10.27
CA LYS A 62 -11.55 19.36 -10.55
C LYS A 62 -12.42 19.48 -11.79
N SER A 63 -12.21 18.63 -12.79
CA SER A 63 -12.98 18.66 -14.04
C SER A 63 -14.36 18.01 -13.93
N ARG A 64 -14.66 17.33 -12.82
CA ARG A 64 -15.92 16.59 -12.61
C ARG A 64 -16.58 16.97 -11.30
N LEU A 65 -17.89 17.14 -11.32
CA LEU A 65 -18.68 17.47 -10.12
C LEU A 65 -18.88 16.26 -9.19
N ARG A 66 -18.84 15.03 -9.72
CA ARG A 66 -19.10 13.78 -8.98
C ARG A 66 -18.18 12.68 -9.48
N VAL A 67 -17.43 12.07 -8.56
CA VAL A 67 -16.41 11.04 -8.85
C VAL A 67 -16.62 9.85 -7.93
N SER A 68 -16.60 8.66 -8.53
CA SER A 68 -16.71 7.39 -7.81
C SER A 68 -15.37 6.65 -7.84
N VAL A 69 -14.73 6.42 -6.69
CA VAL A 69 -13.39 5.84 -6.59
C VAL A 69 -13.43 4.39 -6.09
N LEU A 70 -12.56 3.54 -6.64
CA LEU A 70 -12.26 2.20 -6.13
C LEU A 70 -10.79 2.15 -5.73
N GLU A 71 -10.49 2.13 -4.44
CA GLU A 71 -9.14 2.00 -3.93
C GLU A 71 -8.79 0.54 -3.62
N ILE A 72 -7.56 0.11 -3.91
CA ILE A 72 -7.10 -1.26 -3.64
C ILE A 72 -5.92 -1.19 -2.68
N GLY A 73 -6.00 -1.96 -1.61
CA GLY A 73 -5.06 -1.90 -0.50
C GLY A 73 -4.93 -0.50 0.12
N PRO A 74 -6.03 0.21 0.45
CA PRO A 74 -5.96 1.51 1.12
C PRO A 74 -5.16 1.46 2.43
N GLY A 75 -5.16 0.29 3.10
CA GLY A 75 -4.66 0.19 4.46
C GLY A 75 -5.71 0.66 5.48
N PRO A 76 -5.29 0.98 6.72
CA PRO A 76 -6.21 1.39 7.78
C PRO A 76 -6.80 2.78 7.56
N GLU A 77 -6.19 3.61 6.70
CA GLU A 77 -6.68 4.95 6.33
C GLU A 77 -6.44 5.19 4.85
N SER A 78 -7.42 5.74 4.14
CA SER A 78 -7.26 6.08 2.73
C SER A 78 -6.41 7.34 2.56
N VAL A 79 -5.44 7.28 1.64
CA VAL A 79 -4.65 8.46 1.24
C VAL A 79 -5.52 9.57 0.62
N LEU A 80 -6.72 9.25 0.13
CA LEU A 80 -7.67 10.22 -0.41
C LEU A 80 -8.23 11.16 0.66
N GLY A 81 -8.32 10.70 1.92
CA GLY A 81 -8.76 11.55 3.03
C GLY A 81 -7.79 12.68 3.35
N ARG A 82 -6.53 12.57 2.89
CA ARG A 82 -5.48 13.57 3.06
C ARG A 82 -5.45 14.63 1.95
N LEU A 83 -6.27 14.48 0.91
CA LEU A 83 -6.37 15.46 -0.17
C LEU A 83 -6.98 16.78 0.34
N PRO A 84 -6.62 17.92 -0.28
CA PRO A 84 -7.27 19.20 0.01
C PRO A 84 -8.80 19.09 -0.03
N LEU A 85 -9.50 19.74 0.92
CA LEU A 85 -10.96 19.63 1.08
C LEU A 85 -11.73 19.80 -0.25
N LYS A 86 -11.38 20.84 -1.02
CA LYS A 86 -12.01 21.14 -2.31
C LYS A 86 -11.91 20.00 -3.35
N ILE A 87 -10.90 19.15 -3.23
CA ILE A 87 -10.66 18.01 -4.11
C ILE A 87 -11.48 16.80 -3.65
N ARG A 88 -11.44 16.49 -2.34
CA ARG A 88 -12.17 15.34 -1.78
C ARG A 88 -13.69 15.52 -1.73
N GLN A 89 -14.20 16.75 -1.79
CA GLN A 89 -15.64 17.03 -1.95
C GLN A 89 -16.23 16.48 -3.26
N ASN A 90 -15.41 16.28 -4.28
CA ASN A 90 -15.89 15.73 -5.56
C ASN A 90 -15.98 14.20 -5.52
N ILE A 91 -15.48 13.54 -4.46
CA ILE A 91 -15.61 12.10 -4.25
C ILE A 91 -16.98 11.84 -3.63
N THR A 92 -17.91 11.36 -4.44
CA THR A 92 -19.30 11.10 -4.03
C THR A 92 -19.61 9.63 -3.85
N ARG A 93 -18.70 8.74 -4.26
CA ARG A 93 -18.77 7.30 -3.99
C ARG A 93 -17.38 6.75 -3.78
N TYR A 94 -17.23 5.89 -2.80
CA TYR A 94 -15.96 5.26 -2.46
C TYR A 94 -16.18 3.76 -2.22
N SER A 95 -15.30 2.95 -2.77
CA SER A 95 -15.24 1.52 -2.54
C SER A 95 -13.78 1.14 -2.32
N ALA A 96 -13.53 0.17 -1.45
CA ALA A 96 -12.21 -0.29 -1.10
C ALA A 96 -12.11 -1.81 -1.24
N LEU A 97 -10.97 -2.30 -1.72
CA LEU A 97 -10.58 -3.71 -1.64
C LEU A 97 -9.37 -3.82 -0.71
N GLU A 98 -9.63 -4.20 0.54
CA GLU A 98 -8.61 -4.37 1.58
C GLU A 98 -8.64 -5.82 2.09
N PRO A 99 -7.63 -6.65 1.78
CA PRO A 99 -7.63 -8.05 2.17
C PRO A 99 -7.36 -8.28 3.67
N ASN A 100 -6.70 -7.33 4.35
CA ASN A 100 -6.43 -7.44 5.78
C ASN A 100 -7.67 -6.98 6.57
N SER A 101 -8.28 -7.89 7.32
CA SER A 101 -9.57 -7.66 8.00
C SER A 101 -9.50 -6.57 9.07
N ILE A 102 -8.37 -6.48 9.78
CA ILE A 102 -8.12 -5.43 10.79
C ILE A 102 -8.05 -4.06 10.12
N PHE A 103 -7.36 -3.96 8.98
CA PHE A 103 -7.29 -2.71 8.23
C PHE A 103 -8.64 -2.34 7.61
N ALA A 104 -9.40 -3.30 7.10
CA ALA A 104 -10.74 -3.06 6.60
C ALA A 104 -11.64 -2.47 7.70
N LEU A 105 -11.60 -3.05 8.90
CA LEU A 105 -12.34 -2.54 10.06
C LEU A 105 -11.90 -1.12 10.45
N HIS A 106 -10.60 -0.88 10.59
CA HIS A 106 -10.08 0.45 10.90
C HIS A 106 -10.41 1.49 9.83
N LEU A 107 -10.40 1.11 8.55
CA LEU A 107 -10.79 2.00 7.45
C LEU A 107 -12.27 2.40 7.55
N GLU A 108 -13.15 1.45 7.88
CA GLU A 108 -14.57 1.75 8.09
C GLU A 108 -14.80 2.69 9.28
N GLU A 109 -14.09 2.47 10.39
CA GLU A 109 -14.14 3.33 11.57
C GLU A 109 -13.60 4.73 11.24
N TRP A 110 -12.47 4.80 10.55
CA TRP A 110 -11.85 6.04 10.11
C TRP A 110 -12.79 6.84 9.20
N LEU A 111 -13.44 6.21 8.21
CA LEU A 111 -14.41 6.86 7.32
C LEU A 111 -15.59 7.49 8.07
N LYS A 112 -15.98 6.91 9.21
CA LYS A 112 -17.06 7.40 10.08
C LYS A 112 -16.57 8.42 11.12
N SER A 113 -15.27 8.46 11.39
CA SER A 113 -14.67 9.38 12.35
C SER A 113 -14.66 10.81 11.80
N ALA A 114 -15.01 11.78 12.62
CA ALA A 114 -14.87 13.19 12.27
C ALA A 114 -13.65 13.77 12.99
N TYR A 115 -12.66 14.23 12.24
CA TYR A 115 -11.56 15.03 12.77
C TYR A 115 -11.82 16.50 12.44
N GLU A 116 -11.64 17.40 13.41
CA GLU A 116 -11.96 18.85 13.24
C GLU A 116 -13.36 19.09 12.64
N TYR A 117 -14.37 18.33 13.08
CA TYR A 117 -15.76 18.40 12.60
C TYR A 117 -15.93 18.10 11.10
N ARG A 118 -15.03 17.32 10.48
CA ARG A 118 -15.13 16.92 9.07
C ARG A 118 -14.84 15.43 8.89
N LEU A 119 -15.73 14.75 8.18
CA LEU A 119 -15.51 13.37 7.72
C LEU A 119 -14.35 13.32 6.72
N PRO A 120 -13.57 12.22 6.62
CA PRO A 120 -12.51 12.05 5.64
C PRO A 120 -12.98 12.16 4.19
N LEU A 121 -14.20 11.70 3.88
CA LEU A 121 -14.83 11.85 2.58
C LEU A 121 -16.22 12.49 2.79
N PRO A 122 -16.33 13.83 2.76
CA PRO A 122 -17.50 14.54 3.29
C PRO A 122 -18.76 14.49 2.41
N CYS A 123 -18.64 14.02 1.16
CA CYS A 123 -19.72 14.08 0.16
C CYS A 123 -20.16 12.69 -0.33
N LEU A 124 -19.90 11.63 0.44
CA LEU A 124 -20.36 10.29 0.08
C LEU A 124 -21.89 10.22 0.04
N GLU A 125 -22.41 9.75 -1.09
CA GLU A 125 -23.85 9.62 -1.33
C GLU A 125 -24.27 8.14 -1.28
N MET A 126 -25.47 7.86 -0.77
CA MET A 126 -25.97 6.50 -0.63
C MET A 126 -26.58 5.90 -1.92
N ASP A 127 -27.23 6.70 -2.79
CA ASP A 127 -28.25 6.11 -3.70
C ASP A 127 -28.39 6.66 -5.15
N GLN A 128 -27.34 7.16 -5.82
CA GLN A 128 -27.48 7.52 -7.26
C GLN A 128 -26.36 7.00 -8.19
N PRO A 129 -26.71 6.47 -9.39
CA PRO A 129 -25.73 6.01 -10.38
C PRO A 129 -25.05 7.22 -11.04
N GLY A 130 -23.91 7.63 -10.47
CA GLY A 130 -23.04 8.63 -11.09
C GLY A 130 -22.20 8.07 -12.23
N ASN A 131 -21.76 8.93 -13.15
CA ASN A 131 -20.70 8.64 -14.12
C ASN A 131 -19.36 8.42 -13.39
N GLY A 132 -19.13 7.18 -12.94
CA GLY A 132 -17.98 6.80 -12.10
C GLY A 132 -16.64 6.84 -12.84
N THR A 133 -15.56 7.07 -12.09
CA THR A 133 -14.16 7.00 -12.56
C THR A 133 -13.38 6.16 -11.56
N ALA A 134 -13.22 4.87 -11.82
CA ALA A 134 -12.44 4.02 -10.93
C ALA A 134 -10.95 4.39 -11.03
N ILE A 135 -10.34 4.73 -9.90
CA ILE A 135 -8.93 5.07 -9.80
C ILE A 135 -8.28 4.05 -8.87
N LEU A 136 -7.58 3.08 -9.46
CA LEU A 136 -6.79 2.09 -8.74
C LEU A 136 -5.50 2.74 -8.23
N PHE A 137 -5.05 2.41 -7.02
CA PHE A 137 -3.68 2.62 -6.54
C PHE A 137 -3.01 1.27 -6.32
N HIS A 138 -1.76 1.11 -6.75
CA HIS A 138 -1.00 -0.12 -6.53
C HIS A 138 0.49 0.17 -6.48
N ARG A 139 1.20 -0.49 -5.55
CA ARG A 139 2.61 -0.27 -5.24
C ARG A 139 3.57 -1.27 -5.88
N ASP A 140 3.11 -2.47 -6.20
CA ASP A 140 3.96 -3.59 -6.66
C ASP A 140 3.89 -3.79 -8.19
N GLY A 141 4.39 -2.81 -8.95
CA GLY A 141 4.59 -2.92 -10.39
C GLY A 141 3.31 -2.94 -11.25
N PRO A 142 3.40 -3.19 -12.56
CA PRO A 142 2.24 -3.11 -13.46
C PRO A 142 1.18 -4.19 -13.19
N LEU A 143 0.05 -3.78 -12.61
CA LEU A 143 -1.16 -4.60 -12.62
C LEU A 143 -1.78 -4.58 -14.01
N HIS A 144 -1.75 -5.74 -14.68
CA HIS A 144 -2.51 -5.94 -15.90
C HIS A 144 -3.98 -6.21 -15.55
N LEU A 145 -4.75 -5.14 -15.36
CA LEU A 145 -6.19 -5.23 -15.16
C LEU A 145 -6.93 -5.21 -16.50
N GLN A 146 -7.44 -6.37 -16.93
CA GLN A 146 -8.16 -6.49 -18.20
C GLN A 146 -9.44 -5.64 -18.21
N GLY A 147 -9.56 -4.73 -19.19
CA GLY A 147 -10.73 -3.86 -19.36
C GLY A 147 -10.68 -2.52 -18.63
N LEU A 148 -9.54 -2.19 -18.00
CA LEU A 148 -9.24 -0.83 -17.56
C LEU A 148 -8.22 -0.20 -18.52
N VAL A 149 -8.42 1.06 -18.88
CA VAL A 149 -7.43 1.83 -19.64
C VAL A 149 -6.52 2.53 -18.65
N LEU A 150 -5.22 2.20 -18.71
CA LEU A 150 -4.19 2.91 -17.95
C LEU A 150 -4.24 4.38 -18.36
N TYR A 151 -4.58 5.24 -17.40
CA TYR A 151 -4.67 6.68 -17.62
C TYR A 151 -3.31 7.33 -17.38
N GLN A 152 -2.64 6.95 -16.29
CA GLN A 152 -1.34 7.52 -15.94
C GLN A 152 -0.54 6.57 -15.04
N VAL A 153 0.78 6.67 -15.13
CA VAL A 153 1.74 6.04 -14.21
C VAL A 153 2.67 7.13 -13.69
N ALA A 154 2.99 7.08 -12.42
CA ALA A 154 4.06 7.86 -11.81
C ALA A 154 5.00 6.93 -11.06
N THR A 155 6.28 7.31 -10.98
CA THR A 155 7.32 6.50 -10.33
C THR A 155 8.12 7.36 -9.37
N PHE A 156 8.55 6.77 -8.25
CA PHE A 156 9.41 7.37 -7.25
C PHE A 156 10.71 6.60 -7.12
N PRO A 157 11.66 6.81 -8.04
CA PRO A 157 12.90 6.04 -8.02
C PRO A 157 13.75 6.35 -6.78
N THR A 158 13.53 7.49 -6.11
CA THR A 158 14.33 8.00 -5.00
C THR A 158 13.79 7.68 -3.61
N GLY A 159 12.71 6.90 -3.51
CA GLY A 159 12.17 6.50 -2.21
C GLY A 159 13.19 5.76 -1.37
N ILE A 160 13.18 6.02 -0.07
CA ILE A 160 14.08 5.37 0.89
C ILE A 160 13.31 4.85 2.09
N VAL A 161 13.83 3.76 2.66
CA VAL A 161 13.48 3.30 4.00
C VAL A 161 14.72 3.37 4.87
N ARG A 162 14.58 4.04 6.01
CA ARG A 162 15.61 4.22 7.04
C ARG A 162 15.15 3.48 8.29
N VAL A 163 15.88 2.45 8.67
CA VAL A 163 15.62 1.67 9.89
C VAL A 163 16.82 1.75 10.82
N GLU A 164 16.60 1.80 12.13
CA GLU A 164 17.69 1.73 13.10
C GLU A 164 18.42 0.39 13.00
N ASN A 165 19.75 0.39 13.08
CA ASN A 165 20.58 -0.81 13.06
C ASN A 165 20.63 -1.49 14.44
N SER A 166 19.46 -1.81 15.00
CA SER A 166 19.30 -2.58 16.23
C SER A 166 18.58 -3.90 15.93
N ASP A 167 18.88 -4.95 16.68
CA ASP A 167 18.23 -6.26 16.51
C ASP A 167 16.70 -6.14 16.65
N ASP A 168 16.23 -5.36 17.63
CA ASP A 168 14.81 -5.13 17.88
C ASP A 168 14.09 -4.46 16.70
N SER A 169 14.72 -3.45 16.08
CA SER A 169 14.15 -2.75 14.91
C SER A 169 14.14 -3.65 13.67
N LEU A 170 15.21 -4.44 13.49
CA LEU A 170 15.31 -5.39 12.39
C LEU A 170 14.28 -6.53 12.52
N ASP A 171 14.04 -7.03 13.73
CA ASP A 171 13.05 -8.07 14.00
C ASP A 171 11.62 -7.66 13.70
N ARG A 172 11.32 -6.36 13.75
CA ARG A 172 10.00 -5.82 13.37
C ARG A 172 9.88 -5.61 11.87
N LEU A 173 10.96 -5.15 11.21
CA LEU A 173 10.95 -4.84 9.78
C LEU A 173 11.03 -6.08 8.90
N ILE A 174 11.95 -7.01 9.22
CA ILE A 174 12.34 -8.08 8.31
C ILE A 174 11.18 -9.04 8.03
N PRO A 175 10.42 -9.56 9.03
CA PRO A 175 9.28 -10.44 8.75
C PRO A 175 8.23 -9.75 7.89
N PHE A 176 7.99 -8.46 8.12
CA PHE A 176 7.09 -7.65 7.31
C PHE A 176 7.52 -7.61 5.85
N ILE A 177 8.79 -7.30 5.56
CA ILE A 177 9.30 -7.26 4.19
C ILE A 177 9.33 -8.66 3.54
N ALA A 178 9.67 -9.69 4.30
CA ALA A 178 9.68 -11.07 3.81
C ALA A 178 8.27 -11.59 3.49
N GLY A 179 7.25 -11.15 4.24
CA GLY A 179 5.88 -11.65 4.19
C GLY A 179 5.64 -12.92 5.02
N TYR A 180 6.62 -13.32 5.83
CA TYR A 180 6.54 -14.55 6.62
C TYR A 180 7.24 -14.39 7.97
N VAL A 181 6.82 -15.20 8.94
CA VAL A 181 7.47 -15.28 10.25
C VAL A 181 8.71 -16.17 10.17
N PRO A 182 9.88 -15.72 10.68
CA PRO A 182 11.06 -16.58 10.79
C PRO A 182 10.75 -17.74 11.75
N GLN A 183 11.08 -18.96 11.35
CA GLN A 183 10.66 -20.18 12.05
C GLN A 183 11.64 -20.58 13.18
N THR A 184 12.88 -20.11 13.11
CA THR A 184 13.91 -20.38 14.11
C THR A 184 14.71 -19.12 14.43
N THR A 185 15.36 -19.11 15.60
CA THR A 185 16.31 -18.06 15.98
C THR A 185 17.52 -18.01 15.05
N ALA A 186 17.92 -19.15 14.47
CA ALA A 186 18.97 -19.20 13.46
C ALA A 186 18.55 -18.51 12.16
N THR A 187 17.33 -18.76 11.68
CA THR A 187 16.75 -18.05 10.52
C THR A 187 16.69 -16.55 10.77
N GLN A 188 16.24 -16.15 11.97
CA GLN A 188 16.16 -14.74 12.36
C GLN A 188 17.55 -14.06 12.38
N LEU A 189 18.56 -14.72 12.96
CA LEU A 189 19.93 -14.23 12.96
C LEU A 189 20.47 -14.07 11.54
N GLU A 190 20.25 -15.06 10.68
CA GLU A 190 20.69 -15.01 9.29
C GLU A 190 20.00 -13.89 8.51
N TRP A 191 18.70 -13.70 8.73
CA TRP A 191 17.96 -12.59 8.12
C TRP A 191 18.48 -11.23 8.57
N ARG A 192 18.86 -11.05 9.84
CA ARG A 192 19.51 -9.83 10.31
C ARG A 192 20.85 -9.61 9.60
N ASN A 193 21.64 -10.66 9.39
CA ASN A 193 22.91 -10.58 8.65
C ASN A 193 22.69 -10.18 7.19
N ILE A 194 21.69 -10.77 6.53
CA ILE A 194 21.28 -10.38 5.16
C ILE A 194 20.90 -8.89 5.12
N CYS A 195 20.06 -8.44 6.05
CA CYS A 195 19.64 -7.05 6.11
C CYS A 195 20.83 -6.09 6.29
N ARG A 196 21.75 -6.40 7.22
CA ARG A 196 22.96 -5.59 7.47
C ARG A 196 23.93 -5.57 6.28
N SER A 197 24.09 -6.69 5.59
CA SER A 197 24.99 -6.78 4.44
C SER A 197 24.46 -6.03 3.20
N LEU A 198 23.13 -5.99 3.03
CA LEU A 198 22.49 -5.30 1.90
C LEU A 198 22.27 -3.80 2.18
N GLY A 199 21.98 -3.44 3.43
CA GLY A 199 21.67 -2.08 3.84
C GLY A 199 22.89 -1.16 3.77
N ARG A 200 22.70 0.06 3.28
CA ARG A 200 23.74 1.08 3.39
C ARG A 200 23.73 1.64 4.81
N GLN A 201 24.79 1.43 5.57
CA GLN A 201 24.91 2.03 6.89
C GLN A 201 25.17 3.54 6.79
N VAL A 202 24.37 4.32 7.50
CA VAL A 202 24.54 5.77 7.70
C VAL A 202 24.24 6.07 9.17
N GLU A 203 25.26 6.50 9.91
CA GLU A 203 25.20 6.66 11.37
C GLU A 203 24.73 5.35 12.05
N ALA A 204 23.69 5.44 12.88
CA ALA A 204 23.06 4.31 13.57
C ALA A 204 21.95 3.62 12.74
N HIS A 205 21.83 3.90 11.44
CA HIS A 205 20.73 3.40 10.60
C HIS A 205 21.21 2.63 9.38
N LEU A 206 20.36 1.72 8.90
CA LEU A 206 20.46 1.11 7.59
C LEU A 206 19.47 1.77 6.64
N ILE A 207 19.94 2.09 5.43
CA ILE A 207 19.14 2.72 4.38
C ILE A 207 18.99 1.76 3.19
N PHE A 208 17.75 1.62 2.74
CA PHE A 208 17.37 0.85 1.55
C PHE A 208 16.66 1.75 0.54
N ALA A 209 16.86 1.46 -0.74
CA ALA A 209 16.05 2.07 -1.80
C ALA A 209 14.67 1.41 -1.79
N ALA A 210 13.63 2.23 -1.73
CA ALA A 210 12.24 1.80 -1.78
C ALA A 210 11.56 2.50 -2.97
N PRO A 211 11.92 2.14 -4.21
CA PRO A 211 11.28 2.75 -5.36
C PRO A 211 9.80 2.39 -5.36
N GLU A 212 8.94 3.38 -5.58
CA GLU A 212 7.49 3.17 -5.64
C GLU A 212 6.94 3.46 -7.03
N VAL A 213 5.84 2.80 -7.37
CA VAL A 213 5.06 3.11 -8.58
C VAL A 213 3.63 3.41 -8.14
N MET A 214 3.01 4.40 -8.79
CA MET A 214 1.60 4.70 -8.68
C MET A 214 1.01 4.57 -10.08
N MET A 215 -0.11 3.88 -10.19
CA MET A 215 -0.88 3.80 -11.43
C MET A 215 -2.23 4.44 -11.18
N ALA A 216 -2.84 5.01 -12.22
CA ALA A 216 -4.25 5.37 -12.23
C ALA A 216 -4.85 4.86 -13.54
N PHE A 217 -6.07 4.36 -13.42
CA PHE A 217 -6.83 3.83 -14.52
C PHE A 217 -8.06 4.71 -14.68
N THR A 218 -8.65 4.71 -15.88
CA THR A 218 -9.96 5.29 -16.10
C THR A 218 -10.83 4.28 -16.84
N ARG A 219 -12.12 4.28 -16.51
CA ARG A 219 -13.18 3.66 -17.32
C ARG A 219 -14.39 4.58 -17.25
N HIS A 220 -15.05 4.81 -18.37
CA HIS A 220 -16.31 5.54 -18.40
C HIS A 220 -17.45 4.63 -17.91
N SER A 221 -18.16 5.11 -16.88
CA SER A 221 -19.51 4.72 -16.42
C SER A 221 -19.72 3.46 -15.55
N THR A 222 -20.70 3.61 -14.65
CA THR A 222 -21.52 2.69 -13.79
C THR A 222 -21.00 1.35 -13.25
N ALA A 223 -19.89 0.81 -13.72
CA ALA A 223 -19.49 -0.58 -13.51
C ALA A 223 -18.42 -0.78 -12.42
N LEU A 224 -18.46 -0.01 -11.33
CA LEU A 224 -17.57 -0.24 -10.18
C LEU A 224 -17.56 -1.70 -9.69
N PRO A 225 -18.73 -2.39 -9.60
CA PRO A 225 -18.77 -3.81 -9.28
C PRO A 225 -18.06 -4.71 -10.32
N GLU A 226 -18.15 -4.39 -11.62
CA GLU A 226 -17.40 -5.15 -12.64
C GLU A 226 -15.90 -4.89 -12.58
N ILE A 227 -15.48 -3.71 -12.14
CA ILE A 227 -14.06 -3.41 -11.98
C ILE A 227 -13.54 -4.17 -10.78
N ALA A 228 -14.26 -4.17 -9.66
CA ALA A 228 -13.91 -4.96 -8.47
C ALA A 228 -13.81 -6.46 -8.79
N SER A 229 -14.73 -7.02 -9.60
CA SER A 229 -14.69 -8.44 -10.00
C SER A 229 -13.56 -8.79 -10.98
N ARG A 230 -12.96 -7.79 -11.64
CA ARG A 230 -11.82 -7.98 -12.57
C ARG A 230 -10.47 -7.75 -11.92
N VAL A 231 -10.44 -7.30 -10.67
CA VAL A 231 -9.22 -7.19 -9.90
C VAL A 231 -8.87 -8.61 -9.39
N PRO A 232 -7.66 -9.14 -9.65
CA PRO A 232 -7.21 -10.47 -9.22
C PRO A 232 -7.35 -10.78 -7.72
N VAL A 233 -7.55 -9.74 -6.92
CA VAL A 233 -7.80 -9.78 -5.47
C VAL A 233 -9.17 -10.37 -5.14
N ALA A 234 -10.19 -10.11 -5.97
CA ALA A 234 -11.53 -10.65 -5.80
C ALA A 234 -11.60 -12.18 -6.01
N ASP A 235 -10.69 -12.72 -6.81
CA ASP A 235 -10.58 -14.16 -7.09
C ASP A 235 -9.68 -14.91 -6.07
N GLY A 236 -9.14 -14.23 -5.06
CA GLY A 236 -8.20 -14.81 -4.09
C GLY A 236 -6.85 -15.25 -4.67
N LYS A 237 -6.58 -14.94 -5.95
CA LYS A 237 -5.38 -15.37 -6.68
C LYS A 237 -4.17 -14.46 -6.49
N MET A 238 -4.36 -13.25 -5.94
CA MET A 238 -3.30 -12.27 -5.75
C MET A 238 -3.21 -11.84 -4.29
N GLN A 239 -2.05 -12.07 -3.68
CA GLN A 239 -1.66 -11.41 -2.43
C GLN A 239 -1.36 -9.94 -2.76
N VAL A 240 -2.28 -9.02 -2.43
CA VAL A 240 -2.09 -7.56 -2.59
C VAL A 240 -0.97 -7.04 -1.70
N LYS A 241 -0.68 -7.80 -0.65
CA LYS A 241 0.19 -7.45 0.46
C LYS A 241 1.02 -8.69 0.80
N ASN A 242 2.28 -8.43 1.15
CA ASN A 242 3.43 -9.35 1.17
C ASN A 242 3.17 -10.84 1.09
#